data_AF-A0AAW2RXQ3-F1
#
_entry.id   AF-A0AAW2RXQ3-F1
#
_cell.length_a   1.000
_cell.length_b   1.000
_cell.length_c   1.000
_cell.angle_alpha   90.00
_cell.angle_beta   90.00
_cell.angle_gamma   90.00
#
_symmetry.space_group_name_H-M   'P 1'
#
loop_
_entity.id
_entity.type
_entity.pdbx_description
1 polymer ?
#
loop_
_entity_poly.entity_id
_entity_poly.type
_entity_poly.pdbx_seq_one_letter_code
_entity_poly.pdbx_strand_id
1 'polypeptide(L)'
;EIIKGLPSSLKIVDLSAGLSAPGFGEYEEWYGQPHSAQELQKEAVYGLTEISRTEIQSARLVANPGCYPPTSIQLPSYPLDKANLIEVKNIIVDSKSGVSGAGFGVSPVYCSEKH
;
A
#
# COMPACT_ATOMS: atom_id res chain seq x y z
N GLU A 1 9.46 -8.21 -12.75
CA GLU A 1 10.17 -7.07 -12.15
C GLU A 1 10.68 -6.11 -13.23
N ILE A 2 9.78 -5.29 -13.81
CA ILE A 2 10.15 -4.27 -14.82
C ILE A 2 11.12 -3.24 -14.21
N ILE A 3 10.98 -2.97 -12.91
CA ILE A 3 11.78 -2.00 -12.14
C ILE A 3 13.28 -2.32 -12.16
N LYS A 4 13.67 -3.61 -12.15
CA LYS A 4 15.08 -4.03 -12.22
C LYS A 4 15.77 -3.65 -13.54
N GLY A 5 15.01 -3.53 -14.62
CA GLY A 5 15.52 -3.17 -15.95
C GLY A 5 15.55 -1.66 -16.22
N LEU A 6 15.05 -0.83 -15.29
CA LEU A 6 14.96 0.61 -15.48
C LEU A 6 16.25 1.32 -15.01
N PRO A 7 16.59 2.47 -15.61
CA PRO A 7 17.75 3.26 -15.19
C PRO A 7 17.66 3.70 -13.73
N SER A 8 18.79 3.72 -13.02
CA SER A 8 18.87 4.17 -11.62
C SER A 8 18.60 5.67 -11.43
N SER A 9 18.63 6.46 -12.50
CA SER A 9 18.28 7.89 -12.48
C SER A 9 16.76 8.14 -12.51
N LEU A 10 15.95 7.13 -12.82
CA LEU A 10 14.51 7.27 -12.98
C LEU A 10 13.81 7.13 -11.62
N LYS A 11 12.95 8.11 -11.29
CA LYS A 11 12.04 8.01 -10.14
C LYS A 11 10.81 7.18 -10.51
N ILE A 12 10.40 6.28 -9.63
CA ILE A 12 9.35 5.29 -9.84
C ILE A 12 8.35 5.39 -8.71
N VAL A 13 7.07 5.46 -9.06
CA VAL A 13 5.95 5.34 -8.12
C VAL A 13 5.21 4.05 -8.48
N ASP A 14 5.28 3.06 -7.61
CA ASP A 14 4.54 1.81 -7.76
C ASP A 14 3.18 1.91 -7.07
N LEU A 15 2.10 1.70 -7.83
CA LEU A 15 0.73 1.65 -7.30
C LEU A 15 0.29 0.24 -6.93
N SER A 16 1.16 -0.75 -7.13
CA SER A 16 0.89 -2.14 -6.77
C SER A 16 1.09 -2.38 -5.26
N ALA A 17 0.49 -3.47 -4.76
CA ALA A 17 0.63 -3.86 -3.38
C ALA A 17 1.98 -4.56 -3.07
N GLY A 18 2.75 -4.91 -4.10
CA GLY A 18 3.95 -5.75 -3.99
C GLY A 18 4.98 -5.22 -3.00
N LEU A 19 5.30 -3.94 -3.14
CA LEU A 19 6.38 -3.29 -2.40
C LEU A 19 5.92 -2.58 -1.12
N SER A 20 4.61 -2.62 -0.81
CA SER A 20 4.02 -1.90 0.32
C SER A 20 3.96 -2.70 1.63
N ALA A 21 4.29 -4.01 1.61
CA ALA A 21 4.26 -4.88 2.79
C ALA A 21 5.49 -4.64 3.69
N PRO A 22 5.32 -4.44 5.02
CA PRO A 22 6.42 -4.08 5.91
C PRO A 22 7.35 -5.24 6.34
N GLY A 23 7.23 -6.43 5.75
CA GLY A 23 8.13 -7.54 6.06
C GLY A 23 8.19 -8.64 4.99
N PHE A 24 9.35 -9.32 4.93
CA PHE A 24 9.57 -10.46 4.02
C PHE A 24 8.64 -11.64 4.32
N GLY A 25 8.32 -11.88 5.60
CA GLY A 25 7.45 -12.98 6.03
C GLY A 25 5.97 -12.68 5.88
N GLU A 26 5.56 -11.42 6.07
CA GLU A 26 4.16 -11.02 5.93
C GLU A 26 3.69 -11.12 4.47
N TYR A 27 4.56 -10.79 3.50
CA TYR A 27 4.18 -10.91 2.08
C TYR A 27 3.81 -12.35 1.69
N GLU A 28 4.58 -13.34 2.15
CA GLU A 28 4.30 -14.75 1.85
C GLU A 28 3.01 -15.23 2.51
N GLU A 29 2.72 -14.76 3.72
CA GLU A 29 1.47 -15.05 4.43
C GLU A 29 0.25 -14.48 3.70
N TRP A 30 0.32 -13.23 3.23
CA TRP A 30 -0.81 -12.54 2.60
C TRP A 30 -1.00 -12.89 1.11
N TYR A 31 0.08 -13.18 0.38
CA TYR A 31 0.05 -13.38 -1.08
C TYR A 31 0.37 -14.81 -1.51
N GLY A 32 0.74 -15.70 -0.58
CA GLY A 32 0.97 -17.13 -0.85
C GLY A 32 2.14 -17.42 -1.77
N GLN A 33 3.02 -16.45 -2.00
CA GLN A 33 4.21 -16.56 -2.85
C GLN A 33 5.38 -15.80 -2.22
N PRO A 34 6.61 -16.32 -2.30
CA PRO A 34 7.78 -15.60 -1.83
C PRO A 34 8.00 -14.33 -2.65
N HIS A 35 8.31 -13.23 -1.98
CA HIS A 35 8.53 -11.96 -2.67
C HIS A 35 9.81 -12.03 -3.52
N SER A 36 9.66 -11.94 -4.85
CA SER A 36 10.76 -12.05 -5.81
C SER A 36 11.68 -10.81 -5.90
N ALA A 37 11.39 -9.76 -5.13
CA ALA A 37 12.03 -8.45 -5.21
C ALA A 37 12.44 -7.89 -3.84
N GLN A 38 12.96 -8.75 -2.96
CA GLN A 38 13.38 -8.39 -1.60
C GLN A 38 14.33 -7.16 -1.55
N GLU A 39 15.25 -7.04 -2.49
CA GLU A 39 16.18 -5.90 -2.54
C GLU A 39 15.48 -4.59 -2.96
N LEU A 40 14.46 -4.66 -3.82
CA LEU A 40 13.66 -3.48 -4.19
C LEU A 40 12.69 -3.09 -3.06
N GLN A 41 12.20 -4.07 -2.29
CA GLN A 41 11.38 -3.81 -1.12
C GLN A 41 12.14 -3.05 -0.03
N LYS A 42 13.45 -3.32 0.16
CA LYS A 42 14.32 -2.58 1.08
C LYS A 42 14.56 -1.13 0.63
N GLU A 43 14.57 -0.90 -0.68
CA GLU A 43 14.76 0.43 -1.27
C GLU A 43 13.46 1.26 -1.28
N ALA A 44 12.32 0.60 -1.37
CA ALA A 44 11.03 1.25 -1.51
C ALA A 44 10.67 2.06 -0.25
N VAL A 45 10.39 3.34 -0.46
CA VAL A 45 9.84 4.21 0.60
C VAL A 45 8.32 4.15 0.56
N TYR A 46 7.70 4.02 1.73
CA TYR A 46 6.25 4.03 1.86
C TYR A 46 5.66 5.39 1.48
N GLY A 47 4.74 5.39 0.52
CA GLY A 47 4.23 6.60 -0.14
C GLY A 47 3.22 7.43 0.65
N LEU A 48 3.23 7.38 1.98
CA LEU A 48 2.32 8.17 2.82
C LEU A 48 2.96 9.52 3.18
N THR A 49 2.55 10.59 2.50
CA THR A 49 3.22 11.90 2.58
C THR A 49 3.10 12.60 3.94
N GLU A 50 2.16 12.17 4.77
CA GLU A 50 1.90 12.68 6.11
C GLU A 50 2.89 12.08 7.12
N ILE A 51 3.52 10.96 6.79
CA ILE A 51 4.49 10.25 7.63
C ILE A 51 5.91 10.34 7.04
N SER A 52 6.07 9.99 5.76
CA SER A 52 7.38 9.78 5.11
C SER A 52 7.78 10.90 4.15
N ARG A 53 7.29 12.13 4.33
CA ARG A 53 7.55 13.28 3.42
C ARG A 53 9.03 13.47 3.08
N THR A 54 9.89 13.41 4.09
CA THR A 54 11.33 13.66 3.94
C THR A 54 12.01 12.53 3.16
N GLU A 55 11.65 11.28 3.47
CA GLU A 55 12.19 10.09 2.81
C GLU A 55 11.78 10.06 1.33
N ILE A 56 10.52 10.41 1.03
CA ILE A 56 9.96 10.47 -0.33
C ILE A 56 10.71 11.48 -1.21
N GLN A 57 11.20 12.61 -0.66
CA GLN A 57 11.92 13.61 -1.46
C GLN A 57 13.21 13.03 -2.08
N SER A 58 13.93 12.24 -1.30
CA SER A 58 15.15 11.55 -1.72
C SER A 58 14.90 10.20 -2.39
N ALA A 59 13.70 9.64 -2.29
CA ALA A 59 13.40 8.31 -2.78
C ALA A 59 13.50 8.22 -4.31
N ARG A 60 14.12 7.14 -4.78
CA ARG A 60 14.02 6.69 -6.17
C ARG A 60 12.76 5.87 -6.39
N LEU A 61 12.41 5.01 -5.45
CA LEU A 61 11.28 4.10 -5.52
C LEU A 61 10.30 4.39 -4.38
N VAL A 62 9.07 4.73 -4.73
CA VAL A 62 7.98 4.98 -3.79
C VAL A 62 6.92 3.90 -3.97
N ALA A 63 6.66 3.12 -2.93
CA ALA A 63 5.56 2.17 -2.88
C ALA A 63 4.31 2.91 -2.39
N ASN A 64 3.40 3.20 -3.30
CA ASN A 64 2.17 3.91 -2.95
C ASN A 64 1.24 2.96 -2.20
N PRO A 65 0.79 3.37 -1.01
CA PRO A 65 -0.06 2.50 -0.21
C PRO A 65 -1.44 2.32 -0.84
N GLY A 66 -2.08 1.17 -0.56
CA GLY A 66 -3.43 0.88 -1.07
C GLY A 66 -4.47 1.88 -0.57
N CYS A 67 -5.72 1.85 -1.06
CA CYS A 67 -6.70 2.88 -0.71
C CYS A 67 -7.18 2.84 0.76
N TYR A 68 -7.28 1.66 1.38
CA TYR A 68 -7.82 1.51 2.74
C TYR A 68 -6.80 1.66 3.86
N PRO A 69 -5.67 0.90 3.87
CA PRO A 69 -4.75 0.91 5.00
C PRO A 69 -4.19 2.30 5.38
N PRO A 70 -3.71 3.14 4.43
CA PRO A 70 -3.19 4.46 4.76
C PRO A 70 -4.31 5.45 5.09
N THR A 71 -5.38 5.47 4.29
CA THR A 71 -6.38 6.55 4.32
C THR A 71 -7.37 6.40 5.46
N SER A 72 -7.92 5.19 5.63
CA SER A 72 -9.01 4.95 6.58
C SER A 72 -8.51 4.55 7.96
N ILE A 73 -7.26 4.09 8.07
CA ILE A 73 -6.72 3.52 9.30
C ILE A 73 -5.54 4.35 9.79
N GLN A 74 -4.45 4.41 9.03
CA GLN A 74 -3.20 5.03 9.52
C GLN A 74 -3.33 6.55 9.70
N LEU A 75 -3.91 7.29 8.75
CA LEU A 75 -4.06 8.75 8.89
C LEU A 75 -4.83 9.18 10.15
N PRO A 76 -5.99 8.59 10.50
CA PRO A 76 -6.69 8.96 11.73
C PRO A 76 -6.05 8.38 13.00
N SER A 77 -5.46 7.19 12.96
CA SER A 77 -4.91 6.54 14.16
C SER A 77 -3.51 7.04 14.53
N TYR A 78 -2.67 7.37 13.55
CA TYR A 78 -1.28 7.81 13.76
C TYR A 78 -1.13 8.98 14.73
N PRO A 79 -1.88 10.10 14.62
CA PRO A 79 -1.77 11.19 15.59
C PRO A 79 -2.25 10.79 16.99
N LEU A 80 -3.27 9.92 17.08
CA LEU A 80 -3.82 9.44 18.36
C LEU A 80 -2.85 8.51 19.09
N ASP A 81 -2.21 7.61 18.35
CA ASP A 81 -1.16 6.73 18.85
C ASP A 81 0.08 7.54 19.28
N LYS A 82 0.54 8.47 18.45
CA LYS A 82 1.68 9.36 18.77
C LYS A 82 1.45 10.19 20.05
N ALA A 83 0.21 10.55 20.32
CA ALA A 83 -0.19 11.26 21.54
C ALA A 83 -0.49 10.32 22.72
N ASN A 84 -0.36 9.00 22.55
CA ASN A 84 -0.71 7.96 23.53
C ASN A 84 -2.16 8.07 24.04
N LEU A 85 -3.09 8.44 23.15
CA LEU A 85 -4.51 8.68 23.50
C LEU A 85 -5.41 7.46 23.26
N ILE A 86 -4.90 6.42 22.60
CA ILE A 86 -5.63 5.20 22.27
C ILE A 86 -4.81 3.95 22.59
N GLU A 87 -5.49 2.86 22.92
CA GLU A 87 -4.87 1.55 22.96
C GLU A 87 -4.79 1.00 21.53
N VAL A 88 -3.59 0.64 21.08
CA VAL A 88 -3.36 0.14 19.71
C VAL A 88 -3.73 -1.34 19.51
N LYS A 89 -4.20 -2.03 20.56
CA LYS A 89 -4.63 -3.43 20.48
C LYS A 89 -6.10 -3.52 20.13
N ASN A 90 -6.44 -4.45 19.25
CA ASN A 90 -7.83 -4.80 18.87
C ASN A 90 -8.65 -3.64 18.28
N ILE A 91 -8.05 -2.80 17.44
CA ILE A 91 -8.77 -1.75 16.71
C ILE A 91 -9.71 -2.39 15.69
N ILE A 92 -11.00 -2.08 15.75
CA ILE A 92 -12.00 -2.51 14.77
C ILE A 92 -12.17 -1.41 13.73
N VAL A 93 -12.00 -1.75 12.45
CA VAL A 93 -12.14 -0.83 11.32
C VAL A 93 -13.24 -1.32 10.38
N ASP A 94 -14.24 -0.47 10.14
CA ASP A 94 -15.32 -0.74 9.20
C ASP A 94 -15.32 0.31 8.07
N SER A 95 -14.68 -0.03 6.95
CA SER A 95 -14.49 0.84 5.78
C SER A 95 -15.53 0.56 4.69
N LYS A 96 -16.00 1.63 4.03
CA LYS A 96 -16.95 1.56 2.91
C LYS A 96 -16.28 2.16 1.68
N SER A 97 -16.52 1.59 0.51
CA SER A 97 -15.90 2.06 -0.74
C SER A 97 -16.88 2.02 -1.90
N GLY A 98 -16.65 2.93 -2.84
CA GLY A 98 -17.34 2.92 -4.12
C GLY A 98 -16.77 1.84 -5.06
N VAL A 99 -17.56 1.50 -6.08
CA VAL A 99 -17.21 0.47 -7.08
C VAL A 99 -15.92 0.77 -7.85
N SER A 100 -15.49 2.03 -7.91
CA SER A 100 -14.23 2.44 -8.56
C SER A 100 -12.99 1.83 -7.91
N GLY A 101 -13.05 1.43 -6.64
CA GLY A 101 -11.94 0.78 -5.94
C GLY A 101 -11.66 -0.67 -6.40
N ALA A 102 -12.62 -1.31 -7.07
CA ALA A 102 -12.46 -2.67 -7.59
C ALA A 102 -11.61 -2.74 -8.87
N GLY A 103 -11.22 -1.59 -9.43
CA GLY A 103 -10.47 -1.49 -10.68
C GLY A 103 -11.36 -1.62 -11.94
N PHE A 104 -10.77 -1.38 -13.10
CA PHE A 104 -11.40 -1.49 -14.42
C PHE A 104 -11.52 -2.96 -14.89
N GLY A 105 -11.89 -3.87 -13.98
CA GLY A 105 -12.13 -5.28 -14.29
C GLY A 105 -13.61 -5.51 -14.58
N VAL A 106 -13.95 -6.02 -15.76
CA VAL A 106 -15.30 -6.51 -16.03
C VAL A 106 -15.48 -7.79 -15.22
N SER A 107 -15.93 -7.66 -13.97
CA SER A 107 -16.34 -8.82 -13.19
C SER A 107 -17.72 -9.27 -13.70
N PRO A 108 -17.91 -10.55 -14.09
CA PRO A 108 -19.19 -11.06 -14.59
C PRO A 108 -20.33 -10.95 -13.57
N VAL A 109 -20.03 -10.59 -12.32
CA VAL A 109 -21.01 -10.38 -11.24
C VAL A 109 -21.84 -9.10 -11.44
N TYR A 110 -21.38 -8.13 -12.23
CA TYR A 110 -22.09 -6.84 -12.39
C TYR A 110 -23.05 -6.79 -13.60
N CYS A 111 -23.11 -7.83 -14.43
CA CYS A 111 -23.87 -7.82 -15.68
C CYS A 111 -25.18 -8.65 -15.65
N SER A 112 -25.69 -9.03 -14.48
CA SER A 112 -26.94 -9.82 -14.39
C SER A 112 -28.18 -9.03 -13.94
N GLU A 113 -28.11 -7.70 -13.81
CA GLU A 113 -29.29 -6.87 -13.45
C GLU A 113 -29.51 -5.71 -14.41
N LYS A 114 -29.57 -6.00 -15.72
CA LYS A 114 -30.31 -5.15 -16.63
C LYS A 114 -31.33 -6.00 -17.39
N HIS A 115 -32.59 -5.66 -17.14
CA HIS A 115 -33.79 -6.07 -17.88
C HIS A 115 -33.58 -6.10 -19.39
#